data_AF-A0A235B3S6-F1
#
_entry.id   AF-A0A235B3S6-F1
#
_cell.length_a   1.000
_cell.length_b   1.000
_cell.length_c   1.000
_cell.angle_alpha   90.00
_cell.angle_beta   90.00
_cell.angle_gamma   90.00
#
_symmetry.space_group_name_H-M   'P 1'
#
loop_
_entity.id
_entity.type
_entity.pdbx_description
1 polymer ?
#
loop_
_entity_poly.entity_id
_entity_poly.type
_entity_poly.pdbx_seq_one_letter_code
_entity_poly.pdbx_strand_id
1 'polypeptide(L)'
;MNEPVRRTGSGLEFYEVDGKHKALVDLETHVVTSKKQRDAYRRKKELEELGIQGRTRSFVLCFHDPIRALMGRLTLDEMGALIKLLPYLKYGEAGDLVHQGKRMDKAAIGKAIGKKQRQTAAILSKLTKEGALIAKKEGRKSVYAVAKEIHTMGEAGGNMFTKLFQTYAKKQLEKLTTQQAGVLYALLPFFHYRDYILAVNPNETDDDLIEPMNIEEVGKMLGISKASAYRHIGALTREGIMLETRAYGVSTFYVNPDFMFRATRGNEFT
;
A
#
# COMPACT_ATOMS: atom_id res chain seq x y z
N MET A 1 -52.12 24.20 -7.86
CA MET A 1 -51.18 23.28 -8.54
C MET A 1 -50.24 24.13 -9.37
N ASN A 2 -48.96 23.76 -9.51
CA ASN A 2 -48.05 24.45 -10.42
C ASN A 2 -48.09 23.72 -11.76
N GLU A 3 -48.20 24.46 -12.87
CA GLU A 3 -48.16 23.88 -14.21
C GLU A 3 -46.73 23.52 -14.63
N PRO A 4 -46.52 22.48 -15.47
CA PRO A 4 -45.19 22.10 -15.93
C PRO A 4 -44.63 23.13 -16.92
N VAL A 5 -43.47 23.69 -16.59
CA VAL A 5 -42.75 24.71 -17.37
C VAL A 5 -42.28 24.16 -18.72
N ARG A 6 -42.04 22.83 -18.80
CA ARG A 6 -41.68 22.14 -20.05
C ARG A 6 -42.00 20.65 -19.98
N ARG A 7 -42.50 20.09 -21.08
CA ARG A 7 -42.49 18.64 -21.39
C ARG A 7 -41.40 18.34 -22.42
N THR A 8 -40.80 17.16 -22.36
CA THR A 8 -39.87 16.66 -23.38
C THR A 8 -40.36 15.34 -23.98
N GLY A 9 -39.90 15.01 -25.20
CA GLY A 9 -40.24 13.76 -25.88
C GLY A 9 -39.77 12.46 -25.21
N SER A 10 -39.16 12.57 -24.02
CA SER A 10 -38.74 11.47 -23.15
C SER A 10 -39.65 11.27 -21.94
N GLY A 11 -40.86 11.88 -21.92
CA GLY A 11 -41.83 11.75 -20.84
C GLY A 11 -41.51 12.51 -19.55
N LEU A 12 -40.47 13.34 -19.54
CA LEU A 12 -40.06 14.12 -18.35
C LEU A 12 -40.83 15.44 -18.26
N GLU A 13 -41.36 15.72 -17.07
CA GLU A 13 -42.04 16.99 -16.74
C GLU A 13 -41.17 17.84 -15.81
N PHE A 14 -40.98 19.11 -16.16
CA PHE A 14 -40.15 20.05 -15.40
C PHE A 14 -41.00 21.12 -14.72
N TYR A 15 -40.76 21.32 -13.43
CA TYR A 15 -41.44 22.30 -12.59
C TYR A 15 -40.43 23.25 -11.97
N GLU A 16 -40.81 24.51 -11.76
CA GLU A 16 -40.02 25.44 -10.96
C GLU A 16 -40.56 25.50 -9.53
N VAL A 17 -39.67 25.25 -8.56
CA VAL A 17 -39.97 25.27 -7.13
C VAL A 17 -38.72 25.77 -6.41
N ASP A 18 -38.86 26.80 -5.56
CA ASP A 18 -37.76 27.43 -4.81
C ASP A 18 -36.64 28.01 -5.71
N GLY A 19 -37.01 28.57 -6.87
CA GLY A 19 -36.06 29.10 -7.87
C GLY A 19 -35.18 28.01 -8.52
N LYS A 20 -35.62 26.75 -8.49
CA LYS A 20 -34.89 25.59 -9.01
C LYS A 20 -35.81 24.74 -9.88
N HIS A 21 -35.31 24.34 -11.04
CA HIS A 21 -35.98 23.34 -11.87
C HIS A 21 -35.87 21.96 -11.21
N LYS A 22 -37.01 21.38 -10.87
CA LYS A 22 -37.17 20.00 -10.40
C LYS A 22 -37.84 19.20 -11.52
N ALA A 23 -37.42 17.95 -11.72
CA ALA A 23 -38.05 17.04 -12.67
C ALA A 23 -38.91 16.03 -11.92
N LEU A 24 -40.13 15.79 -12.40
CA LEU A 24 -40.92 14.63 -12.00
C LEU A 24 -40.52 13.44 -12.87
N VAL A 25 -40.27 12.29 -12.25
CA VAL A 25 -39.95 11.03 -12.94
C VAL A 25 -40.79 9.90 -12.34
N ASP A 26 -41.18 8.95 -13.17
CA ASP A 26 -41.69 7.66 -12.70
C ASP A 26 -40.51 6.75 -12.27
N LEU A 27 -40.62 6.15 -11.09
CA LEU A 27 -39.58 5.31 -10.49
C LEU A 27 -39.69 3.82 -10.86
N GLU A 28 -40.79 3.39 -11.50
CA GLU A 28 -40.86 2.05 -12.11
C GLU A 28 -40.01 2.00 -13.40
N THR A 29 -39.94 3.10 -14.16
CA THR A 29 -39.19 3.21 -15.41
C THR A 29 -37.86 3.96 -15.33
N HIS A 30 -37.64 4.85 -14.33
CA HIS A 30 -36.43 5.68 -14.25
C HIS A 30 -35.70 5.62 -12.89
N VAL A 31 -34.37 5.48 -12.93
CA VAL A 31 -33.51 5.55 -11.74
C VAL A 31 -32.90 6.95 -11.59
N VAL A 32 -33.28 7.68 -10.54
CA VAL A 32 -32.67 8.97 -10.19
C VAL A 32 -31.24 8.76 -9.71
N THR A 33 -30.27 9.36 -10.41
CA THR A 33 -28.85 9.36 -10.02
C THR A 33 -28.32 10.79 -9.93
N SER A 34 -27.47 11.07 -8.94
CA SER A 34 -26.78 12.36 -8.84
C SER A 34 -25.72 12.49 -9.94
N LYS A 35 -25.40 13.75 -10.33
CA LYS A 35 -24.29 14.02 -11.25
C LYS A 35 -22.99 13.34 -10.77
N LYS A 36 -22.65 13.46 -9.47
CA LYS A 36 -21.48 12.80 -8.88
C LYS A 36 -21.47 11.27 -9.06
N GLN A 37 -22.60 10.58 -8.89
CA GLN A 37 -22.69 9.13 -9.15
C GLN A 37 -22.54 8.79 -10.63
N ARG A 38 -23.22 9.54 -11.52
CA ARG A 38 -23.17 9.32 -12.97
C ARG A 38 -21.76 9.57 -13.53
N ASP A 39 -21.10 10.62 -13.07
CA ASP A 39 -19.78 11.01 -13.53
C ASP A 39 -18.70 10.06 -12.94
N ALA A 40 -18.90 9.55 -11.72
CA ALA A 40 -18.10 8.45 -11.16
C ALA A 40 -18.31 7.11 -11.91
N TYR A 41 -19.55 6.79 -12.33
CA TYR A 41 -19.84 5.61 -13.14
C TYR A 41 -19.21 5.71 -14.54
N ARG A 42 -19.27 6.89 -15.17
CA ARG A 42 -18.57 7.14 -16.45
C ARG A 42 -17.06 6.97 -16.29
N ARG A 43 -16.46 7.60 -15.26
CA ARG A 43 -15.02 7.48 -14.97
C ARG A 43 -14.61 6.05 -14.61
N LYS A 44 -15.48 5.26 -13.97
CA LYS A 44 -15.30 3.81 -13.82
C LYS A 44 -15.23 3.15 -15.19
N LYS A 45 -16.25 3.33 -16.04
CA LYS A 45 -16.34 2.73 -17.39
C LYS A 45 -15.14 3.07 -18.28
N GLU A 46 -14.67 4.32 -18.25
CA GLU A 46 -13.44 4.76 -18.92
C GLU A 46 -12.20 3.96 -18.46
N LEU A 47 -12.10 3.61 -17.18
CA LEU A 47 -11.03 2.75 -16.63
C LEU A 47 -11.23 1.25 -16.94
N GLU A 48 -12.45 0.80 -17.24
CA GLU A 48 -12.71 -0.56 -17.76
C GLU A 48 -12.24 -0.66 -19.22
N GLU A 49 -12.61 0.34 -20.04
CA GLU A 49 -12.28 0.44 -21.47
C GLU A 49 -10.78 0.62 -21.74
N LEU A 50 -10.05 1.31 -20.86
CA LEU A 50 -8.58 1.42 -20.91
C LEU A 50 -7.83 0.13 -20.49
N GLY A 51 -8.54 -0.97 -20.18
CA GLY A 51 -7.93 -2.23 -19.73
C GLY A 51 -7.32 -2.18 -18.32
N ILE A 52 -7.47 -1.06 -17.60
CA ILE A 52 -6.90 -0.83 -16.26
C ILE A 52 -7.57 -1.73 -15.20
N GLN A 53 -8.72 -2.34 -15.50
CA GLN A 53 -9.37 -3.31 -14.60
C GLN A 53 -8.56 -4.58 -14.28
N GLY A 54 -7.58 -4.96 -15.12
CA GLY A 54 -6.60 -5.99 -14.72
C GLY A 54 -5.65 -5.54 -13.59
N ARG A 55 -5.67 -4.25 -13.23
CA ARG A 55 -4.71 -3.56 -12.37
C ARG A 55 -5.34 -2.73 -11.23
N THR A 56 -6.61 -2.89 -10.90
CA THR A 56 -7.14 -2.47 -9.57
C THR A 56 -6.65 -3.41 -8.46
N ARG A 57 -5.33 -3.60 -8.38
CA ARG A 57 -4.63 -4.36 -7.35
C ARG A 57 -4.82 -3.63 -6.03
N SER A 58 -5.26 -4.34 -5.00
CA SER A 58 -5.31 -3.81 -3.63
C SER A 58 -3.91 -3.30 -3.23
N PHE A 59 -3.74 -1.98 -3.16
CA PHE A 59 -2.48 -1.34 -2.77
C PHE A 59 -2.53 -0.83 -1.34
N VAL A 60 -1.53 -1.21 -0.52
CA VAL A 60 -1.25 -0.61 0.79
C VAL A 60 -0.30 0.56 0.56
N LEU A 61 -0.65 1.72 1.11
CA LEU A 61 0.23 2.88 1.18
C LEU A 61 1.19 2.70 2.35
N CYS A 62 2.49 2.74 2.08
CA CYS A 62 3.57 2.60 3.03
C CYS A 62 4.29 3.95 3.17
N PHE A 63 4.06 4.69 4.26
CA PHE A 63 4.51 6.08 4.39
C PHE A 63 5.99 6.18 4.79
N HIS A 64 6.75 7.03 4.09
CA HIS A 64 8.21 6.98 4.09
C HIS A 64 8.87 7.46 5.38
N ASP A 65 8.50 8.61 5.91
CA ASP A 65 9.09 9.14 7.14
C ASP A 65 8.72 8.31 8.38
N PRO A 66 7.49 7.79 8.52
CA PRO A 66 7.15 6.78 9.54
C PRO A 66 7.99 5.50 9.45
N ILE A 67 8.29 4.98 8.26
CA ILE A 67 9.18 3.82 8.09
C ILE A 67 10.60 4.17 8.53
N ARG A 68 11.13 5.33 8.11
CA ARG A 68 12.47 5.82 8.52
C ARG A 68 12.56 5.98 10.04
N ALA A 69 11.51 6.47 10.70
CA ALA A 69 11.44 6.56 12.16
C ALA A 69 11.40 5.19 12.87
N LEU A 70 10.85 4.15 12.24
CA LEU A 70 10.85 2.77 12.76
C LEU A 70 12.20 2.07 12.57
N MET A 71 12.96 2.38 11.51
CA MET A 71 14.26 1.72 11.24
C MET A 71 15.26 1.87 12.40
N GLY A 72 15.28 3.03 13.07
CA GLY A 72 16.11 3.25 14.27
C GLY A 72 15.57 2.62 15.57
N ARG A 73 14.43 1.92 15.52
CA ARG A 73 13.71 1.40 16.70
C ARG A 73 13.39 -0.09 16.63
N LEU A 74 13.27 -0.65 15.43
CA LEU A 74 12.94 -2.05 15.17
C LEU A 74 14.14 -2.80 14.61
N THR A 75 14.23 -4.10 14.91
CA THR A 75 15.17 -5.01 14.22
C THR A 75 14.64 -5.43 12.85
N LEU A 76 15.52 -5.98 11.99
CA LEU A 76 15.13 -6.60 10.72
C LEU A 76 14.08 -7.72 10.89
N ASP A 77 14.05 -8.42 12.04
CA ASP A 77 13.06 -9.48 12.27
C ASP A 77 11.66 -8.92 12.61
N GLU A 78 11.61 -7.75 13.25
CA GLU A 78 10.36 -7.05 13.58
C GLU A 78 9.81 -6.27 12.38
N MET A 79 10.68 -5.55 11.66
CA MET A 79 10.35 -4.93 10.37
C MET A 79 9.87 -5.96 9.34
N GLY A 80 10.52 -7.12 9.31
CA GLY A 80 10.15 -8.24 8.44
C GLY A 80 8.84 -8.92 8.81
N ALA A 81 8.48 -8.92 10.09
CA ALA A 81 7.15 -9.35 10.53
C ALA A 81 6.07 -8.32 10.15
N LEU A 82 6.37 -7.02 10.28
CA LEU A 82 5.46 -5.94 9.93
C LEU A 82 5.09 -5.95 8.44
N ILE A 83 6.07 -6.00 7.53
CA ILE A 83 5.77 -6.05 6.09
C ILE A 83 4.99 -7.31 5.67
N LYS A 84 5.28 -8.47 6.30
CA LYS A 84 4.52 -9.72 6.08
C LYS A 84 3.05 -9.63 6.52
N LEU A 85 2.67 -8.64 7.33
CA LEU A 85 1.28 -8.41 7.74
C LEU A 85 0.51 -7.43 6.83
N LEU A 86 1.18 -6.57 6.06
CA LEU A 86 0.52 -5.60 5.19
C LEU A 86 -0.42 -6.24 4.13
N PRO A 87 -0.12 -7.42 3.54
CA PRO A 87 -1.07 -8.12 2.66
C PRO A 87 -2.34 -8.66 3.33
N TYR A 88 -2.49 -8.47 4.64
CA TYR A 88 -3.69 -8.82 5.41
C TYR A 88 -4.47 -7.58 5.88
N LEU A 89 -4.02 -6.36 5.54
CA LEU A 89 -4.83 -5.16 5.72
C LEU A 89 -6.08 -5.21 4.84
N LYS A 90 -7.17 -4.60 5.33
CA LYS A 90 -8.42 -4.46 4.58
C LYS A 90 -8.85 -2.99 4.49
N TYR A 91 -9.26 -2.58 3.29
CA TYR A 91 -9.79 -1.24 3.02
C TYR A 91 -10.99 -0.92 3.91
N GLY A 92 -11.05 0.31 4.42
CA GLY A 92 -12.13 0.80 5.29
C GLY A 92 -12.06 0.32 6.76
N GLU A 93 -11.50 -0.86 7.06
CA GLU A 93 -11.51 -1.45 8.42
C GLU A 93 -10.44 -0.89 9.37
N ALA A 94 -10.17 0.42 9.26
CA ALA A 94 -9.35 1.20 10.18
C ALA A 94 -7.97 0.59 10.56
N GLY A 95 -7.32 -0.08 9.60
CA GLY A 95 -6.02 -0.73 9.77
C GLY A 95 -6.06 -2.15 10.34
N ASP A 96 -7.25 -2.72 10.60
CA ASP A 96 -7.37 -4.09 11.11
C ASP A 96 -6.73 -5.13 10.17
N LEU A 97 -6.05 -6.10 10.76
CA LEU A 97 -5.49 -7.26 10.06
C LEU A 97 -6.54 -8.37 9.98
N VAL A 98 -6.86 -8.82 8.77
CA VAL A 98 -7.95 -9.76 8.49
C VAL A 98 -7.46 -10.93 7.63
N HIS A 99 -7.82 -12.15 8.03
CA HIS A 99 -7.61 -13.34 7.23
C HIS A 99 -8.88 -14.18 7.18
N GLN A 100 -9.30 -14.62 5.98
CA GLN A 100 -10.51 -15.42 5.77
C GLN A 100 -11.76 -14.82 6.45
N GLY A 101 -11.92 -13.49 6.35
CA GLY A 101 -13.03 -12.74 6.96
C GLY A 101 -12.97 -12.58 8.48
N LYS A 102 -11.89 -13.02 9.15
CA LYS A 102 -11.73 -12.95 10.62
C LYS A 102 -10.53 -12.08 10.99
N ARG A 103 -10.68 -11.27 12.04
CA ARG A 103 -9.63 -10.40 12.57
C ARG A 103 -8.50 -11.25 13.17
N MET A 104 -7.26 -10.89 12.88
CA MET A 104 -6.11 -11.74 13.16
C MET A 104 -5.68 -11.65 14.63
N ASP A 105 -5.78 -12.77 15.33
CA ASP A 105 -5.19 -12.95 16.66
C ASP A 105 -3.69 -13.32 16.58
N LYS A 106 -3.05 -13.41 17.75
CA LYS A 106 -1.64 -13.80 17.90
C LYS A 106 -1.29 -15.14 17.22
N ALA A 107 -2.21 -16.10 17.12
CA ALA A 107 -1.95 -17.39 16.48
C ALA A 107 -2.06 -17.30 14.95
N ALA A 108 -3.04 -16.54 14.43
CA ALA A 108 -3.16 -16.24 13.01
C ALA A 108 -1.92 -15.46 12.51
N ILE A 109 -1.48 -14.45 13.25
CA ILE A 109 -0.26 -13.68 12.96
C ILE A 109 0.98 -14.58 12.97
N GLY A 110 1.14 -15.45 13.97
CA GLY A 110 2.29 -16.35 14.06
C GLY A 110 2.46 -17.25 12.82
N LYS A 111 1.34 -17.73 12.26
CA LYS A 111 1.32 -18.46 10.98
C LYS A 111 1.76 -17.55 9.82
N ALA A 112 1.17 -16.37 9.68
CA ALA A 112 1.46 -15.43 8.59
C ALA A 112 2.94 -14.96 8.55
N ILE A 113 3.56 -14.70 9.71
CA ILE A 113 4.96 -14.23 9.77
C ILE A 113 5.99 -15.39 9.85
N GLY A 114 5.54 -16.65 9.95
CA GLY A 114 6.39 -17.83 10.04
C GLY A 114 7.13 -18.00 11.38
N LYS A 115 6.50 -17.66 12.52
CA LYS A 115 7.15 -17.61 13.84
C LYS A 115 6.44 -18.46 14.90
N LYS A 116 7.22 -19.05 15.81
CA LYS A 116 6.71 -19.82 16.96
C LYS A 116 6.10 -18.86 17.99
N GLN A 117 5.06 -19.31 18.71
CA GLN A 117 4.22 -18.51 19.62
C GLN A 117 4.99 -17.55 20.56
N ARG A 118 6.13 -17.97 21.15
CA ARG A 118 6.98 -17.11 22.00
C ARG A 118 7.62 -15.95 21.23
N GLN A 119 8.16 -16.22 20.03
CA GLN A 119 8.73 -15.19 19.15
C GLN A 119 7.63 -14.23 18.68
N THR A 120 6.49 -14.76 18.22
CA THR A 120 5.33 -13.96 17.81
C THR A 120 4.83 -13.06 18.94
N ALA A 121 4.81 -13.55 20.19
CA ALA A 121 4.44 -12.74 21.34
C ALA A 121 5.42 -11.58 21.61
N ALA A 122 6.73 -11.82 21.49
CA ALA A 122 7.75 -10.79 21.65
C ALA A 122 7.68 -9.73 20.53
N ILE A 123 7.64 -10.17 19.27
CA ILE A 123 7.52 -9.30 18.09
C ILE A 123 6.27 -8.42 18.18
N LEU A 124 5.10 -9.00 18.50
CA LEU A 124 3.87 -8.22 18.67
C LEU A 124 3.94 -7.23 19.84
N SER A 125 4.60 -7.60 20.93
CA SER A 125 4.80 -6.68 22.06
C SER A 125 5.70 -5.51 21.69
N LYS A 126 6.78 -5.74 20.94
CA LYS A 126 7.68 -4.69 20.46
C LYS A 126 7.01 -3.81 19.41
N LEU A 127 6.36 -4.39 18.40
CA LEU A 127 5.62 -3.64 17.38
C LEU A 127 4.49 -2.80 17.99
N THR A 128 3.84 -3.26 19.06
CA THR A 128 2.85 -2.45 19.80
C THR A 128 3.54 -1.35 20.63
N LYS A 129 4.67 -1.63 21.27
CA LYS A 129 5.44 -0.63 22.03
C LYS A 129 5.92 0.53 21.15
N GLU A 130 6.44 0.23 19.95
CA GLU A 130 6.93 1.26 19.02
C GLU A 130 5.81 1.88 18.16
N GLY A 131 4.53 1.64 18.49
CA GLY A 131 3.38 2.23 17.83
C GLY A 131 3.01 1.65 16.45
N ALA A 132 3.73 0.63 15.96
CA ALA A 132 3.49 0.04 14.64
C ALA A 132 2.21 -0.84 14.57
N LEU A 133 1.80 -1.44 15.69
CA LEU A 133 0.57 -2.23 15.78
C LEU A 133 -0.31 -1.80 16.96
N ILE A 134 -1.61 -1.64 16.73
CA ILE A 134 -2.60 -1.36 17.77
C ILE A 134 -3.25 -2.69 18.18
N ALA A 135 -3.06 -3.08 19.45
CA ALA A 135 -3.69 -4.28 20.01
C ALA A 135 -5.09 -3.95 20.57
N LYS A 136 -6.13 -4.60 20.03
CA LYS A 136 -7.53 -4.45 20.45
C LYS A 136 -8.00 -5.73 21.16
N LYS A 137 -8.97 -5.62 22.07
CA LYS A 137 -9.58 -6.79 22.75
C LYS A 137 -10.81 -7.27 21.99
N GLU A 138 -10.96 -8.59 21.89
CA GLU A 138 -12.11 -9.25 21.28
C GLU A 138 -12.46 -10.48 22.11
N GLY A 139 -13.42 -10.32 23.03
CA GLY A 139 -13.66 -11.27 24.12
C GLY A 139 -12.38 -11.54 24.92
N ARG A 140 -12.02 -12.82 25.07
CA ARG A 140 -10.78 -13.25 25.75
C ARG A 140 -9.50 -13.07 24.91
N LYS A 141 -9.61 -12.76 23.61
CA LYS A 141 -8.47 -12.65 22.69
C LYS A 141 -7.97 -11.21 22.56
N SER A 142 -6.74 -11.08 22.06
CA SER A 142 -6.22 -9.83 21.49
C SER A 142 -6.03 -10.02 19.99
N VAL A 143 -6.60 -9.10 19.23
CA VAL A 143 -6.49 -8.97 17.76
C VAL A 143 -5.77 -7.67 17.44
N TYR A 144 -5.23 -7.53 16.23
CA TYR A 144 -4.28 -6.46 15.92
C TYR A 144 -4.66 -5.68 14.66
N ALA A 145 -4.35 -4.39 14.68
CA ALA A 145 -4.38 -3.47 13.55
C ALA A 145 -2.99 -2.88 13.32
N VAL A 146 -2.69 -2.43 12.11
CA VAL A 146 -1.53 -1.57 11.82
C VAL A 146 -1.92 -0.12 12.07
N ALA A 147 -1.00 0.69 12.57
CA ALA A 147 -1.19 2.14 12.70
C ALA A 147 -1.32 2.78 11.31
N LYS A 148 -2.42 3.50 11.08
CA LYS A 148 -2.76 4.16 9.79
C LYS A 148 -1.70 5.18 9.37
N GLU A 149 -1.10 5.79 10.38
CA GLU A 149 -0.07 6.82 10.33
C GLU A 149 1.23 6.29 9.70
N ILE A 150 1.37 4.96 9.59
CA ILE A 150 2.53 4.27 9.02
C ILE A 150 2.12 3.50 7.75
N HIS A 151 0.98 2.78 7.81
CA HIS A 151 0.44 2.04 6.66
C HIS A 151 -1.08 2.13 6.60
N THR A 152 -1.64 2.41 5.42
CA THR A 152 -3.10 2.47 5.21
C THR A 152 -3.53 1.88 3.88
N MET A 153 -4.84 1.65 3.72
CA MET A 153 -5.47 1.33 2.44
C MET A 153 -6.54 2.38 2.14
N GLY A 154 -6.32 3.17 1.08
CA GLY A 154 -7.18 4.28 0.69
C GLY A 154 -6.39 5.55 0.44
N GLU A 155 -6.79 6.65 1.06
CA GLU A 155 -6.23 7.98 0.87
C GLU A 155 -4.83 8.15 1.48
N ALA A 156 -4.00 8.97 0.83
CA ALA A 156 -2.59 9.15 1.17
C ALA A 156 -2.28 10.32 2.13
N GLY A 157 -3.24 11.22 2.37
CA GLY A 157 -3.04 12.38 3.25
C GLY A 157 -1.94 13.37 2.82
N GLY A 158 -1.45 13.31 1.58
CA GLY A 158 -0.39 14.19 1.05
C GLY A 158 1.06 13.76 1.35
N ASN A 159 1.27 12.69 2.13
CA ASN A 159 2.61 12.17 2.45
C ASN A 159 3.30 11.51 1.23
N MET A 160 4.62 11.34 1.30
CA MET A 160 5.35 10.45 0.39
C MET A 160 5.12 8.97 0.78
N PHE A 161 4.82 8.13 -0.20
CA PHE A 161 4.51 6.72 0.02
C PHE A 161 4.97 5.80 -1.11
N THR A 162 5.09 4.52 -0.74
CA THR A 162 5.13 3.40 -1.68
C THR A 162 3.79 2.67 -1.67
N LYS A 163 3.25 2.34 -2.85
CA LYS A 163 2.16 1.36 -3.01
C LYS A 163 2.72 -0.05 -3.05
N LEU A 164 2.41 -0.85 -2.02
CA LEU A 164 2.70 -2.28 -1.97
C LEU A 164 1.48 -3.08 -2.47
N PHE A 165 1.62 -3.82 -3.57
CA PHE A 165 0.51 -4.54 -4.19
C PHE A 165 0.25 -5.89 -3.48
N GLN A 166 -0.80 -5.97 -2.66
CA GLN A 166 -1.00 -7.06 -1.69
C GLN A 166 -0.90 -8.47 -2.28
N THR A 167 -1.52 -8.74 -3.44
CA THR A 167 -1.53 -10.08 -4.06
C THR A 167 -0.13 -10.55 -4.46
N TYR A 168 0.66 -9.67 -5.09
CA TYR A 168 2.03 -9.97 -5.52
C TYR A 168 2.97 -9.98 -4.31
N ALA A 169 2.84 -8.98 -3.45
CA ALA A 169 3.60 -8.86 -2.21
C ALA A 169 3.47 -10.12 -1.33
N LYS A 170 2.25 -10.61 -1.10
CA LYS A 170 2.02 -11.80 -0.27
C LYS A 170 2.80 -13.02 -0.76
N LYS A 171 2.59 -13.40 -2.02
CA LYS A 171 3.19 -14.60 -2.66
C LYS A 171 4.72 -14.57 -2.62
N GLN A 172 5.31 -13.38 -2.68
CA GLN A 172 6.77 -13.19 -2.66
C GLN A 172 7.31 -13.11 -1.23
N LEU A 173 6.63 -12.37 -0.34
CA LEU A 173 6.96 -12.26 1.07
C LEU A 173 6.83 -13.58 1.82
N GLU A 174 5.94 -14.49 1.41
CA GLU A 174 5.82 -15.85 1.99
C GLU A 174 7.10 -16.68 1.83
N LYS A 175 7.86 -16.48 0.74
CA LYS A 175 9.10 -17.23 0.46
C LYS A 175 10.33 -16.68 1.19
N LEU A 176 10.36 -15.36 1.45
CA LEU A 176 11.48 -14.72 2.13
C LEU A 176 11.57 -15.14 3.61
N THR A 177 12.79 -15.23 4.14
CA THR A 177 12.97 -15.21 5.60
C THR A 177 12.48 -13.87 6.15
N THR A 178 12.10 -13.85 7.44
CA THR A 178 11.63 -12.61 8.07
C THR A 178 12.70 -11.50 7.99
N GLN A 179 13.98 -11.79 8.23
CA GLN A 179 15.05 -10.79 8.06
C GLN A 179 15.20 -10.26 6.63
N GLN A 180 15.05 -11.11 5.59
CA GLN A 180 15.06 -10.65 4.19
C GLN A 180 13.87 -9.72 3.89
N ALA A 181 12.68 -10.04 4.41
CA ALA A 181 11.53 -9.16 4.32
C ALA A 181 11.77 -7.83 5.09
N GLY A 182 12.49 -7.86 6.21
CA GLY A 182 12.87 -6.66 6.97
C GLY A 182 13.84 -5.74 6.23
N VAL A 183 14.78 -6.32 5.48
CA VAL A 183 15.64 -5.55 4.57
C VAL A 183 14.79 -4.85 3.51
N LEU A 184 13.89 -5.58 2.84
CA LEU A 184 12.95 -4.99 1.87
C LEU A 184 12.10 -3.85 2.47
N TYR A 185 11.62 -4.01 3.71
CA TYR A 185 10.84 -3.00 4.41
C TYR A 185 11.64 -1.71 4.67
N ALA A 186 12.88 -1.84 5.12
CA ALA A 186 13.78 -0.71 5.34
C ALA A 186 14.21 -0.01 4.04
N LEU A 187 14.14 -0.69 2.88
CA LEU A 187 14.45 -0.13 1.57
C LEU A 187 13.29 0.67 0.95
N LEU A 188 12.03 0.48 1.39
CA LEU A 188 10.86 1.17 0.82
C LEU A 188 11.01 2.71 0.70
N PRO A 189 11.57 3.43 1.71
CA PRO A 189 11.78 4.89 1.64
C PRO A 189 12.98 5.33 0.80
N PHE A 190 13.63 4.41 0.08
CA PHE A 190 14.86 4.64 -0.70
C PHE A 190 14.72 4.27 -2.18
N PHE A 191 13.55 3.80 -2.63
CA PHE A 191 13.29 3.66 -4.06
C PHE A 191 12.86 4.98 -4.68
N HIS A 192 13.44 5.32 -5.83
CA HIS A 192 13.15 6.53 -6.58
C HIS A 192 11.71 6.53 -7.12
N TYR A 193 11.09 7.71 -7.22
CA TYR A 193 9.65 7.79 -7.51
C TYR A 193 9.30 7.59 -8.99
N ARG A 194 10.20 7.95 -9.90
CA ARG A 194 10.02 7.80 -11.35
C ARG A 194 10.67 6.51 -11.87
N ASP A 195 11.89 6.23 -11.42
CA ASP A 195 12.80 5.30 -12.09
C ASP A 195 12.97 3.94 -11.38
N TYR A 196 12.31 3.77 -10.23
CA TYR A 196 12.33 2.54 -9.40
C TYR A 196 13.73 2.13 -8.87
N ILE A 197 14.77 2.92 -9.14
CA ILE A 197 16.14 2.75 -8.67
C ILE A 197 16.20 2.89 -7.15
N LEU A 198 16.96 2.04 -6.46
CA LEU A 198 17.34 2.27 -5.07
C LEU A 198 18.39 3.39 -5.00
N ALA A 199 18.09 4.50 -4.34
CA ALA A 199 18.90 5.73 -4.36
C ALA A 199 19.13 6.31 -2.95
N VAL A 200 20.23 7.05 -2.80
CA VAL A 200 20.60 7.78 -1.58
C VAL A 200 19.74 9.04 -1.41
N ASN A 201 19.45 9.72 -2.52
CA ASN A 201 18.57 10.88 -2.65
C ASN A 201 17.26 10.52 -3.38
N PRO A 202 16.41 9.62 -2.84
CA PRO A 202 15.28 8.99 -3.55
C PRO A 202 14.10 9.94 -3.84
N ASN A 203 14.29 11.25 -3.68
CA ASN A 203 13.31 12.30 -3.94
C ASN A 203 13.79 13.29 -5.02
N GLU A 204 14.99 13.08 -5.58
CA GLU A 204 15.60 13.98 -6.55
C GLU A 204 14.76 14.07 -7.83
N THR A 205 14.60 15.28 -8.37
CA THR A 205 13.78 15.52 -9.56
C THR A 205 14.60 15.50 -10.85
N ASP A 206 15.87 15.89 -10.76
CA ASP A 206 16.83 15.91 -11.86
C ASP A 206 17.43 14.51 -12.07
N ASP A 207 17.27 13.95 -13.27
CA ASP A 207 17.72 12.59 -13.59
C ASP A 207 19.25 12.46 -13.56
N ASP A 208 19.99 13.53 -13.89
CA ASP A 208 21.46 13.53 -13.88
C ASP A 208 22.05 13.64 -12.45
N LEU A 209 21.20 13.90 -11.43
CA LEU A 209 21.60 14.02 -10.02
C LEU A 209 21.15 12.83 -9.15
N ILE A 210 20.44 11.82 -9.69
CA ILE A 210 20.05 10.63 -8.92
C ILE A 210 21.29 9.82 -8.53
N GLU A 211 21.51 9.59 -7.24
CA GLU A 211 22.63 8.82 -6.69
C GLU A 211 22.20 7.36 -6.39
N PRO A 212 22.57 6.36 -7.23
CA PRO A 212 22.15 4.98 -7.02
C PRO A 212 22.90 4.34 -5.85
N MET A 213 22.17 3.75 -4.90
CA MET A 213 22.73 3.18 -3.68
C MET A 213 23.41 1.85 -3.98
N ASN A 214 24.73 1.78 -3.76
CA ASN A 214 25.49 0.55 -3.95
C ASN A 214 25.37 -0.38 -2.72
N ILE A 215 25.84 -1.64 -2.88
CA ILE A 215 25.65 -2.69 -1.87
C ILE A 215 26.39 -2.42 -0.54
N GLU A 216 27.35 -1.48 -0.51
CA GLU A 216 28.03 -1.06 0.70
C GLU A 216 27.26 0.03 1.45
N GLU A 217 26.64 1.00 0.76
CA GLU A 217 25.68 1.91 1.37
C GLU A 217 24.48 1.16 1.94
N VAL A 218 23.94 0.17 1.21
CA VAL A 218 22.89 -0.73 1.73
C VAL A 218 23.34 -1.39 3.04
N GLY A 219 24.58 -1.83 3.14
CA GLY A 219 25.16 -2.38 4.37
C GLY A 219 25.22 -1.34 5.51
N LYS A 220 25.79 -0.17 5.22
CA LYS A 220 25.94 0.95 6.18
C LYS A 220 24.58 1.42 6.72
N MET A 221 23.61 1.64 5.83
CA MET A 221 22.25 2.10 6.14
C MET A 221 21.48 1.09 7.02
N LEU A 222 21.65 -0.22 6.76
CA LEU A 222 20.99 -1.28 7.52
C LEU A 222 21.76 -1.72 8.78
N GLY A 223 22.96 -1.18 9.03
CA GLY A 223 23.83 -1.60 10.15
C GLY A 223 24.39 -3.02 10.01
N ILE A 224 24.58 -3.52 8.78
CA ILE A 224 25.02 -4.89 8.49
C ILE A 224 26.25 -4.93 7.56
N SER A 225 27.00 -6.02 7.59
CA SER A 225 28.15 -6.18 6.69
C SER A 225 27.73 -6.25 5.21
N LYS A 226 28.58 -5.73 4.32
CA LYS A 226 28.45 -5.78 2.85
C LYS A 226 28.10 -7.18 2.33
N ALA A 227 28.71 -8.22 2.93
CA ALA A 227 28.41 -9.61 2.62
C ALA A 227 27.00 -10.05 3.03
N SER A 228 26.43 -9.52 4.14
CA SER A 228 25.03 -9.80 4.48
C SER A 228 24.07 -9.01 3.61
N ALA A 229 24.34 -7.73 3.35
CA ALA A 229 23.56 -6.92 2.41
C ALA A 229 23.43 -7.64 1.05
N TYR A 230 24.54 -8.10 0.47
CA TYR A 230 24.55 -8.86 -0.79
C TYR A 230 23.70 -10.14 -0.73
N ARG A 231 23.75 -10.90 0.37
CA ARG A 231 22.90 -12.10 0.57
C ARG A 231 21.40 -11.76 0.69
N HIS A 232 21.04 -10.63 1.29
CA HIS A 232 19.65 -10.23 1.41
C HIS A 232 19.12 -9.69 0.07
N ILE A 233 19.83 -8.77 -0.59
CA ILE A 233 19.46 -8.25 -1.92
C ILE A 233 19.37 -9.39 -2.95
N GLY A 234 20.36 -10.29 -3.00
CA GLY A 234 20.33 -11.44 -3.91
C GLY A 234 19.18 -12.43 -3.68
N ALA A 235 18.51 -12.40 -2.51
CA ALA A 235 17.26 -13.13 -2.28
C ALA A 235 16.03 -12.34 -2.78
N LEU A 236 16.01 -11.01 -2.64
CA LEU A 236 14.97 -10.16 -3.22
C LEU A 236 14.98 -10.23 -4.76
N THR A 237 16.17 -10.25 -5.37
CA THR A 237 16.35 -10.44 -6.81
C THR A 237 15.89 -11.82 -7.27
N ARG A 238 16.26 -12.89 -6.53
CA ARG A 238 15.83 -14.27 -6.84
C ARG A 238 14.32 -14.45 -6.86
N GLU A 239 13.60 -13.76 -5.98
CA GLU A 239 12.14 -13.83 -5.91
C GLU A 239 11.41 -12.82 -6.82
N GLY A 240 12.14 -12.14 -7.71
CA GLY A 240 11.58 -11.19 -8.67
C GLY A 240 11.00 -9.93 -8.04
N ILE A 241 11.40 -9.61 -6.81
CA ILE A 241 11.01 -8.38 -6.08
C ILE A 241 11.85 -7.21 -6.58
N MET A 242 13.12 -7.48 -6.90
CA MET A 242 14.09 -6.51 -7.40
C MET A 242 14.80 -7.05 -8.65
N LEU A 243 15.42 -6.16 -9.42
CA LEU A 243 16.39 -6.47 -10.46
C LEU A 243 17.73 -5.86 -10.03
N GLU A 244 18.82 -6.61 -10.23
CA GLU A 244 20.18 -6.07 -10.22
C GLU A 244 20.67 -5.99 -11.67
N THR A 245 21.06 -4.81 -12.13
CA THR A 245 21.85 -4.64 -13.35
C THR A 245 23.32 -4.43 -12.98
N ARG A 246 24.23 -4.79 -13.87
CA ARG A 246 25.67 -4.57 -13.69
C ARG A 246 26.30 -4.01 -14.95
N ALA A 247 26.99 -2.88 -14.83
CA ALA A 247 27.72 -2.24 -15.94
C ALA A 247 29.07 -1.73 -15.41
N TYR A 248 30.16 -2.06 -16.13
CA TYR A 248 31.53 -1.60 -15.80
C TYR A 248 31.98 -1.82 -14.33
N GLY A 249 31.43 -2.84 -13.65
CA GLY A 249 31.72 -3.15 -12.25
C GLY A 249 30.81 -2.47 -11.22
N VAL A 250 29.93 -1.56 -11.65
CA VAL A 250 28.89 -0.94 -10.82
C VAL A 250 27.63 -1.81 -10.85
N SER A 251 26.98 -2.00 -9.70
CA SER A 251 25.67 -2.63 -9.56
C SER A 251 24.60 -1.57 -9.29
N THR A 252 23.51 -1.58 -10.07
CA THR A 252 22.33 -0.74 -9.83
C THR A 252 21.13 -1.63 -9.51
N PHE A 253 20.35 -1.25 -8.51
CA PHE A 253 19.20 -2.03 -8.05
C PHE A 253 17.89 -1.32 -8.38
N TYR A 254 16.96 -2.02 -9.01
CA TYR A 254 15.61 -1.54 -9.33
C TYR A 254 14.60 -2.39 -8.58
N VAL A 255 13.48 -1.81 -8.13
CA VAL A 255 12.34 -2.60 -7.65
C VAL A 255 11.41 -2.97 -8.81
N ASN A 256 10.78 -4.14 -8.73
CA ASN A 256 9.79 -4.56 -9.70
C ASN A 256 8.48 -3.74 -9.55
N PRO A 257 8.03 -3.02 -10.59
CA PRO A 257 6.76 -2.27 -10.56
C PRO A 257 5.52 -3.12 -10.26
N ASP A 258 5.58 -4.44 -10.49
CA ASP A 258 4.49 -5.36 -10.12
C ASP A 258 4.47 -5.72 -8.62
N PHE A 259 5.60 -5.56 -7.91
CA PHE A 259 5.66 -5.68 -6.45
C PHE A 259 5.26 -4.36 -5.77
N MET A 260 5.83 -3.25 -6.22
CA MET A 260 5.51 -1.92 -5.70
C MET A 260 5.70 -0.79 -6.71
N PHE A 261 4.89 0.24 -6.55
CA PHE A 261 4.99 1.52 -7.27
C PHE A 261 5.22 2.65 -6.25
N ARG A 262 5.83 3.77 -6.65
CA ARG A 262 5.99 4.95 -5.78
C ARG A 262 5.36 6.16 -6.48
N ALA A 263 4.51 6.90 -5.76
CA ALA A 263 3.90 8.12 -6.26
C ALA A 263 4.44 9.35 -5.52
N THR A 264 4.63 10.46 -6.24
CA THR A 264 5.14 11.71 -5.67
C THR A 264 4.07 12.49 -4.88
N ARG A 265 2.79 12.34 -5.25
CA ARG A 265 1.62 12.88 -4.54
C ARG A 265 0.41 11.94 -4.66
N GLY A 266 -0.55 12.10 -3.75
CA GLY A 266 -1.74 11.24 -3.63
C GLY A 266 -2.79 11.49 -4.71
N ASN A 267 -2.65 10.82 -5.85
CA ASN A 267 -3.74 10.61 -6.81
C ASN A 267 -4.43 9.28 -6.44
N GLU A 268 -5.77 9.23 -6.35
CA GLU A 268 -6.50 8.00 -5.97
C GLU A 268 -6.35 6.83 -6.96
N PHE A 269 -5.77 7.08 -8.14
CA PHE A 269 -5.80 6.21 -9.32
C PHE A 269 -4.41 5.82 -9.86
N THR A 270 -3.36 5.95 -9.05
CA THR A 270 -1.99 5.52 -9.41
C THR A 270 -1.30 4.81 -8.25
#